data_AF-A0A7V9FXQ9-F1
#
_entry.id   AF-A0A7V9FXQ9-F1
#
_cell.length_a   1.000
_cell.length_b   1.000
_cell.length_c   1.000
_cell.angle_alpha   90.00
_cell.angle_beta   90.00
_cell.angle_gamma   90.00
#
_symmetry.space_group_name_H-M   'P 1'
#
loop_
_entity.id
_entity.type
_entity.pdbx_description
1 polymer ?
#
loop_
_entity_poly.entity_id
_entity_poly.type
_entity_poly.pdbx_seq_one_letter_code
_entity_poly.pdbx_strand_id
1 'polypeptide(L)'
;MRRFFSELNPTVRGFLVIGLIALVVVLLSLEQTLVSLYLILSIAFFLAIAFVVYLFWRERRDEIGGWSGRSRAVFYGAAGLVLVDLGAYFWPGRTTAGPDALAFVLVLAAGGYAMWRTWRAEHTY
;
A
#
# COMPACT_ATOMS: atom_id res chain seq x y z
N MET A 1 9.84 48.13 -8.19
CA MET A 1 9.39 46.90 -7.49
C MET A 1 10.29 46.51 -6.30
N ARG A 2 11.62 46.61 -6.36
CA ARG A 2 12.51 46.25 -5.23
C ARG A 2 12.37 47.13 -3.97
N ARG A 3 12.08 48.44 -4.12
CA ARG A 3 11.91 49.38 -2.98
C ARG A 3 10.66 49.10 -2.13
N PHE A 4 9.52 48.78 -2.76
CA PHE A 4 8.29 48.42 -2.03
C PHE A 4 8.47 47.14 -1.20
N PHE A 5 9.22 46.14 -1.68
CA PHE A 5 9.51 44.91 -0.93
C PHE A 5 10.50 45.09 0.24
N SER A 6 11.34 46.12 0.19
CA SER A 6 12.27 46.46 1.28
C SER A 6 11.64 47.34 2.38
N GLU A 7 10.55 48.03 2.06
CA GLU A 7 9.83 48.91 3.01
C GLU A 7 8.65 48.21 3.71
N LEU A 8 8.27 47.01 3.25
CA LEU A 8 7.18 46.23 3.86
C LEU A 8 7.63 45.52 5.14
N ASN A 9 6.76 45.58 6.16
CA ASN A 9 6.94 44.90 7.44
C ASN A 9 7.20 43.39 7.20
N PRO A 10 8.17 42.74 7.88
CA PRO A 10 8.60 41.37 7.58
C PRO A 10 7.45 40.35 7.57
N THR A 11 6.43 40.57 8.39
CA THR A 11 5.19 39.78 8.45
C THR A 11 4.36 39.89 7.17
N VAL A 12 4.14 41.10 6.64
CA VAL A 12 3.36 41.31 5.40
C VAL A 12 4.06 40.67 4.20
N ARG A 13 5.39 40.74 4.16
CA ARG A 13 6.20 40.06 3.14
C ARG A 13 6.05 38.54 3.22
N GLY A 14 6.06 37.96 4.42
CA GLY A 14 5.80 36.54 4.63
C GLY A 14 4.41 36.13 4.14
N PHE A 15 3.38 36.88 4.50
CA PHE A 15 2.01 36.63 4.04
C PHE A 15 1.86 36.72 2.52
N LEU A 16 2.52 37.67 1.86
CA LEU A 16 2.50 37.77 0.39
C LEU A 16 3.13 36.55 -0.29
N VAL A 17 4.22 36.01 0.26
CA VAL A 17 4.85 34.79 -0.28
C VAL A 17 3.93 33.59 -0.08
N ILE A 18 3.36 33.41 1.11
CA ILE A 18 2.41 32.32 1.38
C ILE A 18 1.18 32.43 0.49
N GLY A 19 0.63 33.64 0.34
CA GLY A 19 -0.53 33.90 -0.51
C GLY A 19 -0.26 33.61 -1.98
N LEU A 20 0.93 33.92 -2.48
CA LEU A 20 1.35 33.58 -3.84
C LEU A 20 1.48 32.06 -4.03
N ILE A 21 2.07 31.35 -3.07
CA ILE A 21 2.16 29.88 -3.11
C ILE A 21 0.76 29.27 -3.09
N ALA A 22 -0.13 29.73 -2.21
CA ALA A 22 -1.51 29.26 -2.13
C ALA A 22 -2.26 29.51 -3.45
N LEU A 23 -2.10 30.69 -4.06
CA LEU A 23 -2.68 31.02 -5.36
C LEU A 23 -2.21 30.02 -6.44
N VAL A 24 -0.92 29.70 -6.48
CA VAL A 24 -0.36 28.72 -7.43
C VAL A 24 -0.97 27.33 -7.20
N VAL A 25 -1.05 26.87 -5.95
CA VAL A 25 -1.64 25.57 -5.60
C VAL A 25 -3.10 25.48 -6.06
N VAL A 26 -3.87 26.54 -5.86
CA VAL A 26 -5.30 26.61 -6.24
C VAL A 26 -5.46 26.68 -7.77
N LEU A 27 -4.71 27.56 -8.45
CA LEU A 27 -4.82 27.74 -9.90
C LEU A 27 -4.42 26.49 -10.68
N LEU A 28 -3.45 25.73 -10.17
CA LEU A 28 -2.95 24.52 -10.81
C LEU A 28 -3.63 23.24 -10.29
N SER A 29 -4.61 23.32 -9.39
CA SER A 29 -5.29 22.18 -8.78
C SER A 29 -4.33 21.07 -8.31
N LEU A 30 -3.24 21.46 -7.64
CA LEU A 30 -2.17 20.51 -7.23
C LEU A 30 -2.71 19.44 -6.28
N GLU A 31 -3.63 19.81 -5.38
CA GLU A 31 -4.23 18.89 -4.42
C GLU A 31 -4.99 17.76 -5.13
N GLN A 32 -5.91 18.11 -6.03
CA GLN A 32 -6.70 17.12 -6.77
C GLN A 32 -5.83 16.24 -7.67
N THR A 33 -4.80 16.84 -8.28
CA THR A 33 -3.82 16.11 -9.09
C THR A 33 -3.06 15.10 -8.24
N LEU A 34 -2.57 15.51 -7.06
CA LEU A 34 -1.88 14.62 -6.13
C LEU A 34 -2.77 13.48 -5.63
N VAL A 35 -4.02 13.77 -5.26
CA VAL A 35 -4.98 12.74 -4.82
C VAL A 35 -5.26 11.73 -5.93
N SER A 36 -5.41 12.22 -7.16
CA SER A 36 -5.67 11.37 -8.33
C SER A 36 -4.45 10.51 -8.67
N LEU A 37 -3.25 11.09 -8.66
CA LEU A 37 -2.00 10.35 -8.85
C LEU A 37 -1.80 9.31 -7.75
N TYR A 38 -2.07 9.66 -6.49
CA TYR A 38 -2.00 8.73 -5.37
C TYR A 38 -2.94 7.53 -5.55
N LEU A 39 -4.20 7.77 -5.95
CA LEU A 39 -5.16 6.70 -6.20
C LEU A 39 -4.71 5.78 -7.34
N ILE A 40 -4.30 6.35 -8.48
CA ILE A 40 -3.82 5.58 -9.64
C ILE A 40 -2.60 4.76 -9.25
N LEU A 41 -1.62 5.36 -8.58
CA LEU A 41 -0.39 4.69 -8.18
C LEU A 41 -0.67 3.58 -7.16
N SER A 42 -1.58 3.80 -6.21
CA SER A 42 -1.98 2.80 -5.21
C SER A 42 -2.61 1.58 -5.88
N ILE A 43 -3.52 1.78 -6.84
CA ILE A 43 -4.13 0.69 -7.61
C ILE A 43 -3.08 -0.03 -8.45
N ALA A 44 -2.21 0.69 -9.14
CA ALA A 44 -1.14 0.10 -9.95
C ALA A 44 -0.16 -0.73 -9.10
N PHE A 45 0.19 -0.25 -7.91
CA PHE A 45 1.07 -0.95 -6.97
C PHE A 45 0.40 -2.22 -6.42
N PHE A 46 -0.88 -2.15 -6.06
CA PHE A 46 -1.66 -3.33 -5.65
C PHE A 46 -1.69 -4.39 -6.76
N LEU A 47 -1.98 -3.99 -8.00
CA LEU A 47 -1.98 -4.88 -9.15
C LEU A 47 -0.59 -5.48 -9.41
N ALA A 48 0.48 -4.70 -9.26
CA ALA A 48 1.85 -5.20 -9.41
C ALA A 48 2.16 -6.31 -8.40
N ILE A 49 1.81 -6.12 -7.12
CA ILE A 49 1.98 -7.15 -6.09
C ILE A 49 1.17 -8.40 -6.46
N ALA A 50 -0.12 -8.23 -6.78
CA ALA A 50 -0.99 -9.34 -7.15
C ALA A 50 -0.44 -10.13 -8.36
N PHE A 51 0.09 -9.42 -9.36
CA PHE A 51 0.68 -10.02 -10.55
C PHE A 51 1.96 -10.81 -10.23
N VAL A 52 2.86 -10.27 -9.41
CA VAL A 52 4.08 -10.97 -8.98
C VAL A 52 3.74 -12.23 -8.18
N VAL A 53 2.80 -12.14 -7.24
CA VAL A 53 2.31 -13.28 -6.47
C VAL A 53 1.68 -14.33 -7.39
N TYR A 54 0.88 -13.89 -8.38
CA TYR A 54 0.29 -14.78 -9.38
C TYR A 54 1.34 -15.48 -10.22
N LEU A 55 2.37 -14.78 -10.70
CA LEU A 55 3.46 -15.40 -11.47
C LEU A 55 4.21 -16.45 -10.64
N PHE A 56 4.53 -16.13 -9.39
CA PHE A 56 5.20 -17.07 -8.49
C PHE A 56 4.33 -18.31 -8.22
N TRP A 57 3.04 -18.09 -7.95
CA TRP A 57 2.08 -19.19 -7.78
C TRP A 57 1.95 -20.02 -9.05
N ARG A 58 1.85 -19.39 -10.22
CA ARG A 58 1.69 -20.05 -11.52
C ARG A 58 2.86 -20.96 -11.84
N GLU A 59 4.08 -20.58 -11.49
CA GLU A 59 5.28 -21.42 -11.70
C GLU A 59 5.30 -22.62 -10.75
N ARG A 60 4.83 -22.44 -9.51
CA ARG A 60 4.88 -23.45 -8.44
C ARG A 60 3.60 -24.29 -8.32
N ARG A 61 2.56 -23.99 -9.09
CA ARG A 61 1.23 -24.62 -8.95
C ARG A 61 1.27 -26.14 -9.09
N ASP A 62 2.12 -26.66 -9.96
CA ASP A 62 2.20 -28.10 -10.25
C ASP A 62 2.92 -28.83 -9.12
N GLU A 63 3.95 -28.21 -8.55
CA GLU A 63 4.64 -28.68 -7.34
C GLU A 63 3.69 -28.71 -6.13
N ILE A 64 2.95 -27.62 -5.90
CA ILE A 64 1.92 -27.54 -4.84
C ILE A 64 0.82 -28.60 -5.10
N GLY A 65 0.63 -28.97 -6.37
CA GLY A 65 -0.20 -30.08 -6.87
C GLY A 65 0.21 -31.47 -6.37
N GLY A 66 1.45 -31.66 -5.95
CA GLY A 66 1.95 -32.91 -5.35
C GLY A 66 1.84 -32.98 -3.83
N TRP A 67 1.62 -31.85 -3.14
CA TRP A 67 1.66 -31.80 -1.68
C TRP A 67 0.48 -32.51 -1.01
N SER A 68 0.66 -32.86 0.27
CA SER A 68 -0.44 -33.38 1.10
C SER A 68 -1.65 -32.43 1.12
N GLY A 69 -2.87 -32.98 1.14
CA GLY A 69 -4.10 -32.19 1.14
C GLY A 69 -4.19 -31.18 2.30
N ARG A 70 -3.62 -31.54 3.47
CA ARG A 70 -3.53 -30.66 4.64
C ARG A 70 -2.57 -29.50 4.41
N SER A 71 -1.36 -29.76 3.87
CA SER A 71 -0.38 -28.72 3.53
C SER A 71 -0.99 -27.73 2.52
N ARG A 72 -1.68 -28.26 1.51
CA ARG A 72 -2.38 -27.46 0.50
C ARG A 72 -3.45 -26.56 1.12
N ALA A 73 -4.32 -27.11 1.96
CA ALA A 73 -5.39 -26.34 2.61
C ALA A 73 -4.83 -25.20 3.49
N VAL A 74 -3.77 -25.46 4.25
CA VAL A 74 -3.13 -24.43 5.10
C VAL A 74 -2.47 -23.34 4.26
N PHE A 75 -1.75 -23.73 3.20
CA PHE A 75 -1.06 -22.76 2.33
C PHE A 75 -2.07 -21.84 1.60
N TYR A 76 -3.09 -22.42 0.97
CA TYR A 76 -4.12 -21.61 0.28
C TYR A 76 -5.01 -20.85 1.25
N GLY A 77 -5.31 -21.39 2.43
CA GLY A 77 -6.04 -20.69 3.47
C GLY A 77 -5.29 -19.47 3.99
N ALA A 78 -3.99 -19.61 4.25
CA ALA A 78 -3.13 -18.51 4.64
C ALA A 78 -3.00 -17.45 3.52
N ALA A 79 -2.83 -17.89 2.27
CA ALA A 79 -2.82 -16.99 1.12
C ALA A 79 -4.14 -16.22 0.99
N GLY A 80 -5.28 -16.90 1.13
CA GLY A 80 -6.60 -16.28 1.11
C GLY A 80 -6.78 -15.24 2.22
N LEU A 81 -6.34 -15.54 3.44
CA LEU A 81 -6.35 -14.57 4.55
C LEU A 81 -5.53 -13.33 4.25
N VAL A 82 -4.30 -13.49 3.74
CA VAL A 82 -3.44 -12.36 3.36
C VAL A 82 -4.08 -11.51 2.26
N LEU A 83 -4.72 -12.14 1.26
CA LEU A 83 -5.42 -11.42 0.19
C LEU A 83 -6.63 -10.63 0.72
N VAL A 84 -7.41 -11.21 1.64
CA VAL A 84 -8.53 -10.51 2.28
C VAL A 84 -8.02 -9.33 3.10
N ASP A 85 -6.95 -9.51 3.86
CA ASP A 85 -6.35 -8.46 4.70
C ASP A 85 -5.81 -7.29 3.86
N LEU A 86 -5.09 -7.59 2.77
CA LEU A 86 -4.65 -6.60 1.77
C LEU A 86 -5.82 -5.89 1.10
N GLY A 87 -6.83 -6.65 0.64
CA GLY A 87 -8.03 -6.07 0.02
C GLY A 87 -8.77 -5.14 0.97
N ALA A 88 -8.79 -5.48 2.26
CA ALA A 88 -9.40 -4.65 3.28
C ALA A 88 -8.55 -3.44 3.68
N TYR A 89 -7.22 -3.48 3.49
CA TYR A 89 -6.30 -2.35 3.65
C TYR A 89 -6.45 -1.31 2.52
N PHE A 90 -6.58 -1.76 1.27
CA PHE A 90 -6.75 -0.88 0.10
C PHE A 90 -8.19 -0.41 -0.12
N TRP A 91 -9.15 -0.80 0.74
CA TRP A 91 -10.56 -0.48 0.55
C TRP A 91 -10.81 1.04 0.69
N PRO A 92 -11.47 1.69 -0.30
CA PRO A 92 -11.74 3.12 -0.24
C PRO A 92 -12.56 3.51 1.00
N GLY A 93 -12.06 4.48 1.78
CA GLY A 93 -12.76 5.02 2.94
C GLY A 93 -12.48 4.32 4.28
N ARG A 94 -11.63 3.28 4.31
CA ARG A 94 -11.15 2.69 5.57
C ARG A 94 -9.86 3.36 6.01
N THR A 95 -9.82 3.86 7.24
CA THR A 95 -8.61 4.40 7.85
C THR A 95 -7.97 3.33 8.73
N THR A 96 -6.89 2.71 8.27
CA THR A 96 -6.13 1.75 9.10
C THR A 96 -5.31 2.52 10.13
N ALA A 97 -5.81 2.61 11.36
CA ALA A 97 -5.14 3.33 12.44
C ALA A 97 -5.28 2.59 13.78
N GLY A 98 -4.27 2.73 14.64
CA GLY A 98 -4.29 2.14 15.99
C GLY A 98 -4.33 0.59 15.96
N PRO A 99 -5.22 -0.06 16.72
CA PRO A 99 -5.30 -1.53 16.79
C PRO A 99 -5.52 -2.23 15.44
N ASP A 100 -6.17 -1.56 14.49
CA ASP A 100 -6.42 -2.10 13.15
C ASP A 100 -5.12 -2.30 12.36
N ALA A 101 -4.17 -1.37 12.49
CA ALA A 101 -2.86 -1.47 11.86
C ALA A 101 -2.04 -2.63 12.45
N LEU A 102 -2.17 -2.87 13.75
CA LEU A 102 -1.54 -4.01 14.40
C LEU A 102 -2.17 -5.33 13.93
N ALA A 103 -3.49 -5.40 13.81
CA ALA A 103 -4.19 -6.57 13.29
C ALA A 103 -3.72 -6.90 11.86
N PHE A 104 -3.65 -5.91 10.97
CA PHE A 104 -3.11 -6.06 9.62
C PHE A 104 -1.70 -6.68 9.63
N VAL A 105 -0.78 -6.08 10.39
CA VAL A 105 0.61 -6.58 10.46
C VAL A 105 0.66 -8.01 11.01
N LEU A 106 -0.13 -8.32 12.04
CA LEU A 106 -0.15 -9.65 12.65
C LEU A 106 -0.75 -10.71 11.72
N VAL A 107 -1.83 -10.40 11.00
CA VAL A 107 -2.44 -11.31 10.02
C VAL A 107 -1.47 -11.56 8.88
N LEU A 108 -0.84 -10.52 8.35
CA LEU A 108 0.15 -10.63 7.29
C LEU A 108 1.37 -11.46 7.73
N ALA A 109 1.88 -11.24 8.95
CA ALA A 109 2.99 -11.99 9.50
C ALA A 109 2.63 -13.46 9.78
N ALA A 110 1.45 -13.72 10.37
CA ALA A 110 0.99 -15.07 10.67
C ALA A 110 0.71 -15.88 9.39
N GLY A 111 0.07 -15.25 8.39
CA GLY A 111 -0.18 -15.84 7.08
C GLY A 111 1.14 -16.17 6.35
N GLY A 112 2.06 -15.21 6.30
CA GLY A 112 3.40 -15.41 5.73
C GLY A 112 4.18 -16.52 6.44
N TYR A 113 4.15 -16.55 7.78
CA TYR A 113 4.80 -17.59 8.57
C TYR A 113 4.17 -18.97 8.33
N ALA A 114 2.84 -19.06 8.26
CA ALA A 114 2.16 -20.32 7.98
C ALA A 114 2.54 -20.87 6.60
N MET A 115 2.60 -20.01 5.57
CA MET A 115 3.05 -20.38 4.23
C MET A 115 4.52 -20.79 4.20
N TRP A 116 5.41 -20.07 4.90
CA TRP A 116 6.83 -20.42 4.98
C TRP A 116 7.06 -21.75 5.71
N ARG A 117 6.31 -21.98 6.80
CA ARG A 117 6.35 -23.22 7.56
C ARG A 117 5.93 -24.41 6.70
N THR A 118 4.81 -24.32 5.98
CA THR A 118 4.33 -25.42 5.14
C THR A 118 5.30 -25.68 3.99
N TRP A 119 5.85 -24.62 3.40
CA TRP A 119 6.91 -24.74 2.40
C TRP A 119 8.11 -25.54 2.92
N ARG A 120 8.65 -25.16 4.09
CA ARG A 120 9.79 -25.86 4.71
C ARG A 120 9.48 -27.30 5.05
N ALA A 121 8.27 -27.59 5.52
CA ALA A 121 7.86 -28.95 5.88
C ALA A 121 7.88 -29.89 4.67
N GLU A 122 7.45 -29.42 3.49
CA GLU A 122 7.43 -30.24 2.28
C GLU A 122 8.83 -30.36 1.62
N HIS A 123 9.72 -29.39 1.84
CA HIS A 123 11.07 -29.37 1.28
C HIS A 123 12.13 -30.04 2.17
N THR A 124 11.75 -30.48 3.37
CA THR A 124 12.64 -31.25 4.25
C THR A 124 12.27 -32.71 4.08
N TYR A 125 12.95 -33.37 3.11
CA TYR A 125 12.88 -34.82 2.90
C TYR A 125 13.70 -35.57 3.96
#